data_AF-A0A543PA96-F1
#
_entry.id   AF-A0A543PA96-F1
#
_cell.length_a   1.000
_cell.length_b   1.000
_cell.length_c   1.000
_cell.angle_alpha   90.00
_cell.angle_beta   90.00
_cell.angle_gamma   90.00
#
_symmetry.space_group_name_H-M   'P 1'
#
loop_
_entity.id
_entity.type
_entity.pdbx_description
1 polymer ?
#
loop_
_entity_poly.entity_id
_entity_poly.type
_entity_poly.pdbx_seq_one_letter_code
_entity_poly.pdbx_strand_id
1 'polypeptide(L)'
;MREVCRRELAPLTDEIDVDASGNLVGLLRGSDESAPAIRVMAHMDELSMTDRRVPAGASGRSPNMAKKTPIGTFGKGKRGISTAGWMLRGAAAGAAGSTALNAVTYLDMAVRGRGSSSTPEKTVEKLADTAHVSIPGDDETRKNRKQGLGPLMGLVAGVGVGVVVGLVRTAGFRSQPLVGTLLTTAGVLVAANGPMTVMGVTDPRTWSATDWISDLVPHLAYGVVVKTTMDAFDRP
;
A
#
# COMPACT_ATOMS: atom_id res chain seq x y z
N MET A 1 -1.70 17.19 20.66
CA MET A 1 -2.51 17.49 19.46
C MET A 1 -4.01 17.51 19.76
N ARG A 2 -4.64 16.41 20.22
CA ARG A 2 -6.10 16.37 20.52
C ARG A 2 -6.63 17.52 21.38
N GLU A 3 -5.91 17.87 22.44
CA GLU A 3 -6.33 18.96 23.33
C GLU A 3 -6.28 20.33 22.65
N VAL A 4 -5.32 20.53 21.75
CA VAL A 4 -5.24 21.73 20.91
C VAL A 4 -6.42 21.76 19.96
N CYS A 5 -6.68 20.67 19.22
CA CYS A 5 -7.82 20.60 18.31
C CYS A 5 -9.15 20.78 19.04
N ARG A 6 -9.32 20.24 20.26
CA ARG A 6 -10.50 20.45 21.08
C ARG A 6 -10.68 21.91 21.44
N ARG A 7 -9.62 22.58 21.91
CA ARG A 7 -9.67 23.99 22.29
C ARG A 7 -10.08 24.88 21.11
N GLU A 8 -9.56 24.60 19.91
CA GLU A 8 -9.88 25.40 18.71
C GLU A 8 -11.27 25.05 18.13
N LEU A 9 -11.74 23.81 18.25
CA LEU A 9 -13.04 23.38 17.73
C LEU A 9 -14.21 23.68 18.66
N ALA A 10 -14.00 23.65 19.98
CA ALA A 10 -15.05 23.86 20.98
C ALA A 10 -15.90 25.14 20.76
N PRO A 11 -15.35 26.32 20.39
CA PRO A 11 -16.17 27.50 20.12
C PRO A 11 -16.93 27.46 18.79
N LEU A 12 -16.66 26.49 17.92
CA LEU A 12 -17.21 26.38 16.56
C LEU A 12 -18.22 25.23 16.41
N THR A 13 -18.46 24.44 17.45
CA THR A 13 -19.29 23.24 17.42
C THR A 13 -20.32 23.28 18.54
N ASP A 14 -21.54 22.81 18.28
CA ASP A 14 -22.61 22.73 19.28
C ASP A 14 -22.34 21.61 20.30
N GLU A 15 -21.79 20.49 19.84
CA GLU A 15 -21.38 19.37 20.68
C GLU A 15 -19.97 18.91 20.31
N ILE A 16 -19.20 18.52 21.32
CA ILE A 16 -17.85 17.99 21.13
C ILE A 16 -17.64 16.80 22.08
N ASP A 17 -17.23 15.67 21.52
CA ASP A 17 -16.97 14.45 22.30
C ASP A 17 -15.79 13.66 21.74
N VAL A 18 -15.40 12.60 22.43
CA VAL A 18 -14.40 11.63 22.02
C VAL A 18 -15.06 10.28 21.85
N ASP A 19 -14.93 9.70 20.66
CA ASP A 19 -15.45 8.36 20.43
C ASP A 19 -14.64 7.27 21.15
N ALA A 20 -15.14 6.04 21.14
CA ALA A 20 -14.47 4.90 21.75
C ALA A 20 -13.08 4.59 21.14
N SER A 21 -12.78 5.11 19.94
CA SER A 21 -11.49 4.96 19.26
C SER A 21 -10.52 6.09 19.60
N GLY A 22 -10.93 7.08 20.41
CA GLY A 22 -10.11 8.21 20.82
C GLY A 22 -10.10 9.38 19.82
N ASN A 23 -10.95 9.35 18.79
CA ASN A 23 -11.10 10.43 17.82
C ASN A 23 -11.90 11.58 18.44
N LEU A 24 -11.49 12.82 18.16
CA LEU A 24 -12.26 14.00 18.54
C LEU A 24 -13.35 14.24 17.49
N VAL A 25 -14.61 14.32 17.92
CA VAL A 25 -15.77 14.55 17.06
C VAL A 25 -16.45 15.84 17.48
N GLY A 26 -16.57 16.77 16.54
CA GLY A 26 -17.36 18.00 16.70
C GLY A 26 -18.61 17.95 15.83
N LEU A 27 -19.76 18.27 16.41
CA LEU A 27 -21.04 18.36 15.71
C LEU A 27 -21.46 19.83 15.61
N LEU A 28 -21.79 20.25 14.40
CA LEU A 28 -22.48 21.51 14.13
C LEU A 28 -23.84 21.19 13.52
N ARG A 29 -24.92 21.61 14.18
CA ARG A 29 -26.29 21.36 13.75
C ARG A 29 -26.66 22.36 12.66
N GLY A 30 -27.06 21.84 11.51
CA GLY A 30 -27.60 22.67 10.44
C GLY A 30 -28.96 23.26 10.78
N SER A 31 -29.39 24.26 10.03
CA SER A 31 -30.70 24.90 10.20
C SER A 31 -31.88 24.06 9.67
N ASP A 32 -31.60 22.99 8.92
CA ASP A 32 -32.59 22.08 8.34
C ASP A 32 -32.28 20.64 8.77
N GLU A 33 -33.16 20.05 9.59
CA GLU A 33 -33.02 18.68 10.09
C GLU A 33 -33.26 17.61 9.01
N SER A 34 -33.89 17.98 7.89
CA SER A 34 -34.13 17.07 6.76
C SER A 34 -32.95 17.01 5.77
N ALA A 35 -31.98 17.91 5.91
CA ALA A 35 -30.80 17.96 5.06
C ALA A 35 -29.79 16.85 5.42
N PRO A 36 -29.04 16.31 4.43
CA PRO A 36 -28.05 15.27 4.68
C PRO A 36 -26.87 15.78 5.51
N ALA A 37 -26.43 14.97 6.48
CA ALA A 37 -25.27 15.29 7.30
C ALA A 37 -23.98 15.30 6.47
N ILE A 38 -23.19 16.37 6.60
CA ILE A 38 -21.87 16.48 5.98
C ILE A 38 -20.81 16.04 6.99
N ARG A 39 -19.98 15.05 6.61
CA ARG A 39 -18.86 14.59 7.43
C ARG A 39 -17.53 15.05 6.85
N VAL A 40 -16.81 15.87 7.61
CA VAL A 40 -15.42 16.25 7.32
C VAL A 40 -14.51 15.48 8.28
N MET A 41 -13.54 14.75 7.74
CA MET A 41 -12.61 13.94 8.53
C MET A 41 -11.17 14.32 8.22
N ALA A 42 -10.39 14.59 9.26
CA ALA A 42 -8.96 14.81 9.19
C ALA A 42 -8.25 13.94 10.23
N HIS A 43 -7.09 13.41 9.88
CA HIS A 43 -6.29 12.60 10.78
C HIS A 43 -5.36 13.49 11.62
N MET A 44 -5.14 13.10 12.87
CA MET A 44 -4.44 13.92 13.88
C MET A 44 -3.15 13.25 14.38
N ASP A 45 -2.83 12.09 13.82
CA ASP A 45 -1.61 11.35 14.09
C ASP A 45 -0.44 11.94 13.28
N GLU A 46 0.64 12.17 14.00
CA GLU A 46 1.94 12.50 13.44
C GLU A 46 2.83 11.27 13.57
N LEU A 47 3.65 10.98 12.56
CA LEU A 47 4.59 9.88 12.59
C LEU A 47 5.66 10.14 13.66
N SER A 48 5.56 9.45 14.80
CA SER A 48 6.60 9.47 15.84
C SER A 48 7.28 8.11 15.94
N MET A 49 8.61 8.13 16.03
CA MET A 49 9.42 6.94 16.27
C MET A 49 9.45 6.64 17.77
N THR A 50 8.83 5.55 18.21
CA THR A 50 8.95 5.07 19.58
C THR A 50 10.29 4.38 19.78
N ASP A 51 11.16 4.93 20.63
CA ASP A 51 12.42 4.28 21.00
C ASP A 51 12.14 3.00 21.81
N ARG A 52 12.40 1.84 21.21
CA ARG A 52 12.52 0.58 21.93
C ARG A 52 13.99 0.38 22.24
N ARG A 53 14.38 0.57 23.51
CA ARG A 53 15.67 0.09 24.03
C ARG A 53 15.83 -1.40 23.72
N VAL A 54 16.74 -1.70 22.80
CA VAL A 54 17.26 -3.05 22.58
C VAL A 54 18.22 -3.35 23.73
N PRO A 55 18.07 -4.48 24.46
CA PRO A 55 19.05 -4.87 25.46
C PRO A 55 20.43 -5.03 24.80
N ALA A 56 21.42 -4.29 25.29
CA ALA A 56 22.80 -4.46 24.86
C ALA A 56 23.31 -5.82 25.35
N GLY A 57 23.52 -6.76 24.43
CA GLY A 57 23.97 -8.11 24.79
C GLY A 57 24.52 -8.90 23.61
N ALA A 58 25.84 -9.13 23.65
CA ALA A 58 26.64 -10.10 22.91
C ALA A 58 26.99 -9.79 21.45
N SER A 59 28.09 -9.04 21.30
CA SER A 59 29.05 -9.18 20.21
C SER A 59 29.59 -10.61 20.16
N GLY A 60 28.91 -11.48 19.41
CA GLY A 60 29.34 -12.84 19.11
C GLY A 60 29.71 -12.94 17.64
N ARG A 61 30.99 -12.69 17.33
CA ARG A 61 31.60 -12.94 16.02
C ARG A 61 31.46 -14.44 15.72
N SER A 62 30.61 -14.80 14.76
CA SER A 62 30.44 -16.19 14.31
C SER A 62 30.61 -16.23 12.78
N PRO A 63 31.54 -17.04 12.25
CA PRO A 63 31.85 -17.07 10.82
C PRO A 63 30.84 -17.98 10.13
N ASN A 64 29.66 -17.46 9.80
CA ASN A 64 28.83 -18.09 8.78
C ASN A 64 28.98 -17.27 7.51
N MET A 65 29.74 -17.80 6.55
CA MET A 65 29.96 -17.19 5.24
C MET A 65 28.63 -16.83 4.61
N ALA A 66 28.29 -15.54 4.66
CA ALA A 66 27.25 -15.00 3.82
C ALA A 66 27.69 -15.17 2.36
N LYS A 67 26.97 -15.98 1.57
CA LYS A 67 27.28 -16.14 0.15
C LYS A 67 26.86 -14.85 -0.55
N LYS A 68 27.85 -14.06 -0.95
CA LYS A 68 27.66 -12.86 -1.77
C LYS A 68 27.59 -13.28 -3.23
N THR A 69 26.55 -12.85 -3.93
CA THR A 69 26.41 -12.94 -5.39
C THR A 69 26.22 -11.53 -5.95
N PRO A 70 26.33 -11.32 -7.28
CA PRO A 70 26.04 -10.03 -7.90
C PRO A 70 24.60 -9.55 -7.63
N ILE A 71 23.68 -10.48 -7.37
CA ILE A 71 22.24 -10.21 -7.19
C ILE A 71 21.90 -9.93 -5.72
N GLY A 72 22.66 -10.48 -4.77
CA GLY A 72 22.40 -10.28 -3.36
C GLY A 72 23.27 -11.13 -2.43
N THR A 73 22.95 -11.08 -1.14
CA THR A 73 23.63 -11.83 -0.10
C THR A 73 22.64 -12.80 0.53
N PHE A 74 23.04 -14.08 0.62
CA PHE A 74 22.31 -15.09 1.38
C PHE A 74 23.01 -15.31 2.73
N GLY A 75 22.31 -15.05 3.82
CA GLY A 75 22.83 -15.28 5.18
C GLY A 75 21.72 -15.29 6.24
N LYS A 76 21.94 -16.03 7.34
CA LYS A 76 21.00 -16.08 8.47
C LYS A 76 20.73 -14.65 8.94
N GLY A 77 19.47 -14.21 8.85
CA GLY A 77 19.06 -12.87 9.26
C GLY A 77 19.33 -12.59 10.73
N LYS A 78 19.19 -11.31 11.14
CA LYS A 78 19.34 -10.90 12.54
C LYS A 78 18.61 -11.90 13.45
N ARG A 79 19.36 -12.57 14.35
CA ARG A 79 18.78 -13.46 15.36
C ARG A 79 17.83 -12.60 16.20
N GLY A 80 16.51 -12.77 16.04
CA GLY A 80 15.50 -12.08 16.86
C GLY A 80 14.18 -11.71 16.19
N ILE A 81 14.10 -11.61 14.85
CA ILE A 81 12.83 -11.30 14.16
C ILE A 81 12.21 -12.59 13.64
N SER A 82 11.00 -12.92 14.10
CA SER A 82 10.24 -14.10 13.67
C SER A 82 9.74 -13.96 12.23
N THR A 83 9.34 -15.08 11.61
CA THR A 83 8.69 -15.09 10.28
C THR A 83 7.49 -14.15 10.25
N ALA A 84 6.61 -14.21 11.25
CA ALA A 84 5.47 -13.29 11.38
C ALA A 84 5.92 -11.82 11.49
N GLY A 85 6.99 -11.54 12.23
CA GLY A 85 7.56 -10.20 12.33
C GLY A 85 8.07 -9.65 10.99
N TRP A 86 8.58 -10.52 10.12
CA TRP A 86 8.98 -10.18 8.75
C TRP A 86 7.80 -10.03 7.80
N MET A 87 6.76 -10.86 7.93
CA MET A 87 5.52 -10.71 7.17
C MET A 87 4.84 -9.37 7.45
N LEU A 88 4.74 -8.97 8.73
CA LEU A 88 4.14 -7.68 9.12
C LEU A 88 4.94 -6.49 8.59
N ARG A 89 6.28 -6.55 8.65
CA ARG A 89 7.16 -5.54 8.04
C ARG A 89 6.98 -5.49 6.53
N GLY A 90 6.89 -6.66 5.90
CA GLY A 90 6.56 -6.79 4.49
C GLY A 90 5.24 -6.13 4.15
N ALA A 91 4.17 -6.44 4.89
CA ALA A 91 2.85 -5.83 4.71
C ALA A 91 2.89 -4.30 4.84
N ALA A 92 3.60 -3.77 5.85
CA ALA A 92 3.80 -2.34 6.02
C ALA A 92 4.57 -1.70 4.86
N ALA A 93 5.63 -2.37 4.37
CA ALA A 93 6.36 -1.92 3.19
C ALA A 93 5.48 -1.94 1.94
N GLY A 94 4.67 -2.98 1.75
CA GLY A 94 3.69 -3.08 0.65
C GLY A 94 2.65 -1.97 0.70
N ALA A 95 2.10 -1.67 1.88
CA ALA A 95 1.17 -0.56 2.09
C ALA A 95 1.82 0.79 1.75
N ALA A 96 3.04 1.05 2.24
CA ALA A 96 3.79 2.25 1.90
C ALA A 96 4.06 2.37 0.38
N GLY A 97 4.42 1.24 -0.25
CA GLY A 97 4.58 1.16 -1.71
C GLY A 97 3.29 1.50 -2.46
N SER A 98 2.16 0.98 -2.02
CA SER A 98 0.84 1.27 -2.60
C SER A 98 0.47 2.75 -2.46
N THR A 99 0.77 3.38 -1.32
CA THR A 99 0.60 4.82 -1.14
C THR A 99 1.43 5.61 -2.15
N ALA A 100 2.70 5.24 -2.34
CA ALA A 100 3.56 5.91 -3.31
C ALA A 100 3.08 5.72 -4.76
N LEU A 101 2.65 4.51 -5.12
CA LEU A 101 2.06 4.21 -6.42
C LEU A 101 0.82 5.05 -6.69
N ASN A 102 -0.10 5.13 -5.72
CA ASN A 102 -1.32 5.92 -5.82
C ASN A 102 -1.00 7.41 -5.93
N ALA A 103 -0.07 7.92 -5.13
CA ALA A 103 0.36 9.32 -5.19
C ALA A 103 0.90 9.69 -6.58
N VAL A 104 1.77 8.84 -7.16
CA VAL A 104 2.29 9.05 -8.51
C VAL A 104 1.20 8.95 -9.56
N THR A 105 0.28 7.99 -9.43
CA THR A 105 -0.87 7.83 -10.34
C THR A 105 -1.78 9.06 -10.33
N TYR A 106 -2.13 9.57 -9.14
CA TYR A 106 -2.97 10.75 -9.01
C TYR A 106 -2.27 12.04 -9.45
N LEU A 107 -0.97 12.16 -9.17
CA LEU A 107 -0.17 13.27 -9.69
C LEU A 107 -0.16 13.26 -11.23
N ASP A 108 0.00 12.09 -11.84
CA ASP A 108 -0.03 11.92 -13.28
C ASP A 108 -1.38 12.33 -13.89
N MET A 109 -2.48 11.94 -13.25
CA MET A 109 -3.83 12.36 -13.63
C MET A 109 -4.01 13.87 -13.51
N ALA A 110 -3.53 14.48 -12.42
CA ALA A 110 -3.65 15.93 -12.19
C ALA A 110 -2.81 16.74 -13.19
N VAL A 111 -1.59 16.29 -13.50
CA VAL A 111 -0.66 16.99 -14.38
C VAL A 111 -1.04 16.84 -15.86
N ARG A 112 -1.41 15.63 -16.30
CA ARG A 112 -1.76 15.36 -17.70
C ARG A 112 -3.25 15.56 -18.01
N GLY A 113 -4.09 15.75 -17.00
CA GLY A 113 -5.54 15.89 -17.16
C GLY A 113 -6.24 14.63 -17.69
N ARG A 114 -5.63 13.45 -17.55
CA ARG A 114 -6.23 12.19 -18.03
C ARG A 114 -7.22 11.62 -17.00
N GLY A 115 -8.25 10.94 -17.50
CA GLY A 115 -9.22 10.23 -16.65
C GLY A 115 -8.61 9.05 -15.88
N SER A 116 -9.37 8.55 -14.91
CA SER A 116 -9.06 7.29 -14.23
C SER A 116 -9.17 6.11 -15.20
N SER A 117 -8.32 5.11 -15.02
CA SER A 117 -8.41 3.88 -15.80
C SER A 117 -9.62 3.06 -15.38
N SER A 118 -10.32 2.46 -16.34
CA SER A 118 -11.40 1.50 -16.07
C SER A 118 -10.91 0.06 -15.93
N THR A 119 -9.59 -0.16 -16.01
CA THR A 119 -8.97 -1.49 -15.97
C THR A 119 -9.27 -2.23 -14.66
N PRO A 120 -9.17 -1.61 -13.47
CA PRO A 120 -9.49 -2.28 -12.22
C PRO A 120 -10.94 -2.81 -12.15
N GLU A 121 -11.91 -2.04 -12.62
CA GLU A 121 -13.33 -2.42 -12.66
C GLU A 121 -13.56 -3.60 -13.61
N LYS A 122 -12.93 -3.56 -14.79
CA LYS A 122 -12.98 -4.68 -15.76
C LYS A 122 -12.35 -5.94 -15.20
N THR A 123 -11.27 -5.82 -14.44
CA THR A 123 -10.63 -6.96 -13.77
C THR A 123 -11.52 -7.57 -12.69
N VAL A 124 -12.17 -6.73 -11.88
CA VAL A 124 -13.15 -7.19 -10.88
C VAL A 124 -14.31 -7.92 -11.54
N GLU A 125 -14.85 -7.36 -12.62
CA GLU A 125 -15.94 -7.98 -13.39
C GLU A 125 -15.51 -9.33 -13.96
N LYS A 126 -14.36 -9.40 -14.62
CA LYS A 126 -13.85 -10.63 -15.22
C LYS A 126 -13.52 -11.71 -14.17
N LEU A 127 -13.03 -11.31 -13.00
CA LEU A 127 -12.82 -12.21 -11.86
C LEU A 127 -14.14 -12.74 -11.31
N ALA A 128 -15.15 -11.87 -11.16
CA ALA A 128 -16.48 -12.25 -10.70
C ALA A 128 -17.12 -13.26 -11.66
N ASP A 129 -17.03 -13.01 -12.97
CA ASP A 129 -17.49 -13.93 -14.02
C ASP A 129 -16.77 -15.28 -13.96
N THR A 130 -15.45 -15.27 -13.80
CA THR A 130 -14.62 -16.49 -13.72
C THR A 130 -14.91 -17.29 -12.45
N ALA A 131 -15.19 -16.60 -11.33
CA ALA A 131 -15.56 -17.23 -10.07
C ALA A 131 -17.04 -17.65 -10.01
N HIS A 132 -17.84 -17.34 -11.04
CA HIS A 132 -19.29 -17.52 -11.06
C HIS A 132 -20.00 -16.84 -9.87
N VAL A 133 -19.47 -15.71 -9.42
CA VAL A 133 -20.04 -14.90 -8.33
C VAL A 133 -20.60 -13.62 -8.92
N SER A 134 -21.87 -13.33 -8.66
CA SER A 134 -22.47 -12.06 -9.06
C SER A 134 -22.14 -10.95 -8.07
N ILE A 135 -21.78 -9.77 -8.58
CA ILE A 135 -21.65 -8.56 -7.75
C ILE A 135 -23.08 -8.06 -7.47
N PRO A 136 -23.55 -8.10 -6.21
CA PRO A 136 -24.96 -7.81 -5.94
C PRO A 136 -25.27 -6.32 -6.14
N GLY A 137 -26.55 -6.00 -6.38
CA GLY A 137 -27.04 -4.62 -6.55
C GLY A 137 -27.71 -4.39 -7.91
N ASP A 138 -28.52 -3.34 -7.99
CA ASP A 138 -29.01 -2.79 -9.26
C ASP A 138 -27.86 -2.19 -10.09
N ASP A 139 -28.15 -1.71 -11.30
CA ASP A 139 -27.12 -1.30 -12.26
C ASP A 139 -26.18 -0.22 -11.71
N GLU A 140 -26.71 0.80 -11.03
CA GLU A 140 -25.90 1.87 -10.43
C GLU A 140 -25.13 1.38 -9.20
N THR A 141 -25.79 0.63 -8.31
CA THR A 141 -25.13 0.04 -7.13
C THR A 141 -23.99 -0.89 -7.55
N ARG A 142 -24.19 -1.69 -8.60
CA ARG A 142 -23.19 -2.61 -9.13
C ARG A 142 -21.99 -1.85 -9.71
N LYS A 143 -22.20 -0.75 -10.44
CA LYS A 143 -21.11 0.12 -10.93
C LYS A 143 -20.31 0.71 -9.78
N ASN A 144 -20.97 1.26 -8.76
CA ASN A 144 -20.32 1.83 -7.58
C ASN A 144 -19.49 0.77 -6.82
N ARG A 145 -20.01 -0.45 -6.70
CA ARG A 145 -19.27 -1.58 -6.10
C ARG A 145 -18.04 -1.95 -6.93
N LYS A 146 -18.14 -2.01 -8.26
CA LYS A 146 -16.98 -2.26 -9.13
C LYS A 146 -15.91 -1.17 -8.96
N GLN A 147 -16.30 0.10 -8.95
CA GLN A 147 -15.41 1.24 -8.71
C GLN A 147 -14.72 1.20 -7.34
N GLY A 148 -15.39 0.69 -6.31
CA GLY A 148 -14.78 0.47 -4.99
C GLY A 148 -13.88 -0.77 -4.93
N LEU A 149 -14.31 -1.88 -5.52
CA LEU A 149 -13.60 -3.17 -5.48
C LEU A 149 -12.29 -3.14 -6.27
N GLY A 150 -12.22 -2.38 -7.37
CA GLY A 150 -11.01 -2.27 -8.18
C GLY A 150 -9.79 -1.79 -7.38
N PRO A 151 -9.84 -0.58 -6.79
CA PRO A 151 -8.78 -0.07 -5.93
C PRO A 151 -8.51 -0.94 -4.70
N LEU A 152 -9.54 -1.52 -4.07
CA LEU A 152 -9.37 -2.42 -2.93
C LEU A 152 -8.54 -3.66 -3.29
N MET A 153 -8.80 -4.26 -4.46
CA MET A 153 -8.00 -5.38 -4.95
C MET A 153 -6.55 -4.97 -5.21
N GLY A 154 -6.32 -3.77 -5.73
CA GLY A 154 -4.99 -3.20 -5.88
C GLY A 154 -4.24 -3.06 -4.55
N LEU A 155 -4.92 -2.60 -3.50
CA LEU A 155 -4.34 -2.51 -2.15
C LEU A 155 -4.00 -3.89 -1.56
N VAL A 156 -4.91 -4.86 -1.70
CA VAL A 156 -4.67 -6.24 -1.25
C VAL A 156 -3.47 -6.84 -1.97
N ALA A 157 -3.37 -6.66 -3.29
CA ALA A 157 -2.24 -7.12 -4.08
C ALA A 157 -0.93 -6.45 -3.64
N GLY A 158 -0.94 -5.12 -3.45
CA GLY A 158 0.23 -4.35 -3.02
C GLY A 158 0.72 -4.76 -1.63
N VAL A 159 -0.17 -4.97 -0.67
CA VAL A 159 0.19 -5.49 0.66
C VAL A 159 0.70 -6.93 0.55
N GLY A 160 0.05 -7.78 -0.25
CA GLY A 160 0.43 -9.16 -0.49
C GLY A 160 1.84 -9.31 -1.06
N VAL A 161 2.20 -8.49 -2.05
CA VAL A 161 3.58 -8.43 -2.57
C VAL A 161 4.57 -8.07 -1.46
N GLY A 162 4.22 -7.08 -0.63
CA GLY A 162 5.02 -6.72 0.53
C GLY A 162 5.25 -7.91 1.47
N VAL A 163 4.20 -8.68 1.79
CA VAL A 163 4.29 -9.91 2.60
C VAL A 163 5.26 -10.92 1.96
N VAL A 164 5.17 -11.14 0.65
CA VAL A 164 6.09 -12.03 -0.08
C VAL A 164 7.53 -11.54 0.03
N VAL A 165 7.78 -10.24 -0.11
CA VAL A 165 9.12 -9.66 0.09
C VAL A 165 9.60 -9.88 1.53
N GLY A 166 8.72 -9.74 2.52
CA GLY A 166 8.98 -10.09 3.92
C GLY A 166 9.38 -11.56 4.08
N LEU A 167 8.68 -12.49 3.45
CA LEU A 167 9.01 -13.92 3.47
C LEU A 167 10.36 -14.21 2.80
N VAL A 168 10.67 -13.59 1.67
CA VAL A 168 12.00 -13.67 1.03
C VAL A 168 13.11 -13.22 2.00
N ARG A 169 12.80 -12.23 2.84
CA ARG A 169 13.69 -11.76 3.89
C ARG A 169 13.97 -12.80 4.98
N THR A 170 12.96 -13.60 5.33
CA THR A 170 13.09 -14.72 6.30
C THR A 170 14.04 -15.80 5.79
N ALA A 171 14.03 -16.06 4.48
CA ALA A 171 14.94 -16.99 3.82
C ALA A 171 16.40 -16.48 3.79
N GLY A 172 16.66 -15.27 4.31
CA GLY A 172 18.00 -14.71 4.46
C GLY A 172 18.50 -13.96 3.22
N PHE A 173 17.67 -13.80 2.19
CA PHE A 173 18.02 -13.06 0.98
C PHE A 173 18.02 -11.55 1.24
N ARG A 174 19.07 -10.88 0.74
CA ARG A 174 19.30 -9.44 0.79
C ARG A 174 19.77 -8.98 -0.59
N SER A 175 18.94 -8.34 -1.37
CA SER A 175 19.36 -7.79 -2.65
C SER A 175 20.13 -6.48 -2.49
N GLN A 176 21.02 -6.21 -3.44
CA GLN A 176 21.58 -4.86 -3.61
C GLN A 176 20.44 -3.86 -3.85
N PRO A 177 20.55 -2.58 -3.44
CA PRO A 177 19.44 -1.61 -3.53
C PRO A 177 18.80 -1.54 -4.92
N LEU A 178 19.61 -1.28 -5.95
CA LEU A 178 19.12 -1.18 -7.34
C LEU A 178 18.51 -2.49 -7.84
N VAL A 179 19.19 -3.61 -7.60
CA VAL A 179 18.72 -4.94 -8.02
C VAL A 179 17.40 -5.29 -7.34
N GLY A 180 17.27 -4.99 -6.05
CA GLY A 180 16.04 -5.24 -5.29
C GLY A 180 14.87 -4.40 -5.80
N THR A 181 15.09 -3.11 -6.05
CA THR A 181 14.09 -2.24 -6.66
C THR A 181 13.63 -2.79 -8.01
N LEU A 182 14.56 -3.11 -8.92
CA LEU A 182 14.23 -3.62 -10.24
C LEU A 182 13.51 -4.96 -10.18
N LEU A 183 13.94 -5.89 -9.32
CA LEU A 183 13.27 -7.18 -9.14
C LEU A 183 11.86 -7.02 -8.57
N THR A 184 11.67 -6.15 -7.58
CA THR A 184 10.35 -5.87 -7.00
C THR A 184 9.44 -5.22 -8.03
N THR A 185 9.92 -4.20 -8.77
CA THR A 185 9.15 -3.55 -9.82
C THR A 185 8.77 -4.51 -10.93
N ALA A 186 9.72 -5.32 -11.43
CA ALA A 186 9.44 -6.33 -12.46
C ALA A 186 8.43 -7.38 -11.94
N GLY A 187 8.60 -7.86 -10.71
CA GLY A 187 7.68 -8.81 -10.10
C GLY A 187 6.27 -8.27 -9.96
N VAL A 188 6.12 -7.00 -9.57
CA VAL A 188 4.81 -6.34 -9.46
C VAL A 188 4.19 -6.11 -10.83
N LEU A 189 4.96 -5.67 -11.83
CA LEU A 189 4.45 -5.51 -13.19
C LEU A 189 3.88 -6.82 -13.74
N VAL A 190 4.58 -7.93 -13.50
CA VAL A 190 4.09 -9.27 -13.87
C VAL A 190 2.87 -9.67 -13.04
N ALA A 191 2.87 -9.43 -11.73
CA ALA A 191 1.76 -9.80 -10.85
C ALA A 191 0.49 -8.99 -11.14
N ALA A 192 0.62 -7.71 -11.48
CA ALA A 192 -0.48 -6.84 -11.85
C ALA A 192 -1.01 -7.19 -13.25
N ASN A 193 -0.12 -7.23 -14.26
CA ASN A 193 -0.54 -7.35 -15.65
C ASN A 193 -0.77 -8.80 -16.11
N GLY A 194 -0.10 -9.78 -15.51
CA GLY A 194 -0.16 -11.19 -15.92
C GLY A 194 -1.58 -11.76 -15.88
N PRO A 195 -2.27 -11.74 -14.73
CA PRO A 195 -3.66 -12.20 -14.64
C PRO A 195 -4.60 -11.43 -15.57
N MET A 196 -4.45 -10.11 -15.66
CA MET A 196 -5.25 -9.27 -16.55
C MET A 196 -5.03 -9.62 -18.03
N THR A 197 -3.80 -10.01 -18.40
CA THR A 197 -3.46 -10.44 -19.76
C THR A 197 -4.09 -11.78 -20.09
N VAL A 198 -3.99 -12.76 -19.19
CA VAL A 198 -4.60 -14.09 -19.36
C VAL A 198 -6.12 -13.99 -19.47
N MET A 199 -6.73 -13.08 -18.70
CA MET A 199 -8.17 -12.83 -18.73
C MET A 199 -8.62 -11.95 -19.91
N GLY A 200 -7.71 -11.46 -20.75
CA GLY A 200 -8.02 -10.61 -21.89
C GLY A 200 -8.51 -9.21 -21.52
N VAL A 201 -8.18 -8.73 -20.31
CA VAL A 201 -8.50 -7.37 -19.86
C VAL A 201 -7.49 -6.35 -20.41
N THR A 202 -6.24 -6.77 -20.62
CA THR A 202 -5.17 -5.95 -21.19
C THR A 202 -4.26 -6.77 -22.11
N ASP A 203 -3.55 -6.11 -23.03
CA ASP A 203 -2.48 -6.73 -23.82
C ASP A 203 -1.26 -5.77 -23.91
N PRO A 204 -0.20 -6.02 -23.12
CA PRO A 204 1.00 -5.18 -23.10
C PRO A 204 1.72 -5.04 -24.46
N ARG A 205 1.45 -5.95 -25.40
CA ARG A 205 2.04 -5.92 -26.75
C ARG A 205 1.43 -4.85 -27.65
N THR A 206 0.23 -4.38 -27.29
CA THR A 206 -0.53 -3.37 -28.05
C THR A 206 -0.43 -1.98 -27.44
N TRP A 207 0.22 -1.85 -26.29
CA TRP A 207 0.33 -0.60 -25.55
C TRP A 207 1.16 0.44 -26.31
N SER A 208 0.72 1.68 -26.26
CA SER A 208 1.54 2.81 -26.70
C SER A 208 2.72 3.04 -25.74
N ALA A 209 3.72 3.81 -26.17
CA ALA A 209 4.81 4.21 -25.28
C ALA A 209 4.30 4.99 -24.05
N THR A 210 3.24 5.78 -24.23
CA THR A 210 2.60 6.54 -23.14
C THR A 210 1.93 5.62 -22.13
N ASP A 211 1.29 4.54 -22.58
CA ASP A 211 0.67 3.54 -21.70
C ASP A 211 1.75 2.82 -20.88
N TRP A 212 2.84 2.40 -21.54
CA TRP A 212 3.99 1.81 -20.87
C TRP A 212 4.59 2.72 -19.80
N ILE A 213 4.77 4.01 -20.08
CA ILE A 213 5.30 4.96 -19.10
C ILE A 213 4.32 5.14 -17.93
N SER A 214 3.03 5.25 -18.22
CA SER A 214 1.99 5.46 -17.22
C SER A 214 1.80 4.23 -16.32
N ASP A 215 2.19 3.04 -16.78
CA ASP A 215 2.25 1.82 -15.97
C ASP A 215 3.60 1.67 -15.24
N LEU A 216 4.72 1.87 -15.92
CA LEU A 216 6.06 1.62 -15.36
C LEU A 216 6.41 2.60 -14.23
N VAL A 217 6.09 3.89 -14.37
CA VAL A 217 6.51 4.92 -13.41
C VAL A 217 5.89 4.72 -12.01
N PRO A 218 4.56 4.51 -11.87
CA PRO A 218 3.96 4.19 -10.57
C PRO A 218 4.49 2.88 -9.96
N HIS A 219 4.73 1.85 -10.78
CA HIS A 219 5.27 0.57 -10.30
C HIS A 219 6.76 0.65 -9.91
N LEU A 220 7.53 1.53 -10.54
CA LEU A 220 8.89 1.84 -10.11
C LEU A 220 8.88 2.55 -8.75
N ALA A 221 8.01 3.54 -8.58
CA ALA A 221 7.83 4.21 -7.29
C ALA A 221 7.45 3.23 -6.18
N TYR A 222 6.52 2.31 -6.45
CA TYR A 222 6.20 1.19 -5.55
C TYR A 222 7.46 0.40 -5.18
N GLY A 223 8.22 -0.08 -6.17
CA GLY A 223 9.40 -0.92 -5.94
C GLY A 223 10.51 -0.21 -5.16
N VAL A 224 10.72 1.09 -5.40
CA VAL A 224 11.65 1.93 -4.63
C VAL A 224 11.20 2.01 -3.16
N VAL A 225 9.93 2.32 -2.91
CA VAL A 225 9.42 2.50 -1.54
C VAL A 225 9.38 1.18 -0.77
N VAL A 226 8.96 0.07 -1.39
CA VAL A 226 9.02 -1.25 -0.74
C VAL A 226 10.46 -1.61 -0.39
N LYS A 227 11.40 -1.44 -1.32
CA LYS A 227 12.82 -1.76 -1.08
C LYS A 227 13.42 -0.92 0.04
N THR A 228 13.23 0.40 -0.02
CA THR A 228 13.78 1.33 0.98
C THR A 228 13.17 1.10 2.37
N THR A 229 11.87 0.83 2.46
CA THR A 229 11.19 0.50 3.71
C THR A 229 11.70 -0.81 4.31
N MET A 230 11.88 -1.84 3.48
CA MET A 230 12.44 -3.12 3.93
C MET A 230 13.90 -2.98 4.39
N ASP A 231 14.71 -2.19 3.69
CA ASP A 231 16.08 -1.89 4.10
C ASP A 231 16.13 -1.08 5.40
N ALA A 232 15.16 -0.20 5.64
CA ALA A 232 15.06 0.55 6.89
C ALA A 232 14.81 -0.40 8.08
N PHE A 233 13.95 -1.41 7.91
CA PHE A 233 13.75 -2.45 8.93
C PHE A 233 14.98 -3.32 9.20
N ASP A 234 15.97 -3.30 8.30
CA ASP A 234 17.23 -4.00 8.45
C ASP A 234 18.32 -3.20 9.15
N ARG A 235 18.18 -1.88 9.25
CA ARG A 235 19.17 -1.03 9.94
C ARG A 235 19.19 -1.38 11.44
N PRO A 236 20.38 -1.41 12.07
CA PRO A 236 20.54 -1.75 13.48
C PRO A 236 19.76 -0.82 14.40
#